data_AF-A0A7G7SSF5-F1
#
_entry.id   AF-A0A7G7SSF5-F1
#
_cell.length_a   1.000
_cell.length_b   1.000
_cell.length_c   1.000
_cell.angle_alpha   90.00
_cell.angle_beta   90.00
_cell.angle_gamma   90.00
#
_symmetry.space_group_name_H-M   'P 1'
#
loop_
_entity.id
_entity.type
_entity.pdbx_description
1 polymer ?
#
loop_
_entity_poly.entity_id
_entity_poly.type
_entity_poly.pdbx_seq_one_letter_code
_entity_poly.pdbx_strand_id
1 'polypeptide(L)'
;MTAAPPSDGAVAPPALAAFLRGIERRAAVLAELQSGSVERGAPALAAAMRAFRSHAATLPMADWPLRFWKLLAAVPSLRQVATAAGSGWPTPLAHLGELGAADRLALLLRIVAGLDEPTAAQVLNQSTEDYQQALARACPRDAGGRPDAAGWRALADAAQQHLRELPPQRLQALAQLRDAAIAGAAPTPAATPAAPAAVRPRRSGRGLTRPRLVAAVIVLVVLALLGTLWWGRTPPRPAATDTGSSLALGDTGPVQVEELPAESDAPTAPPLPAAPPAPLPEPAVYDLDFFAWYAAGAPPARIERSAPSAEDLAAAAAAQSATGSAAPAAAAAADPPPALTPAQLRERQTAWEALDATVQARLRQVASAFAGLPVEQQHTLRAQFAALDALERHGWLLGPELGSEYWALQPLFGYVPDAQRAALLGLLRTLPAEQREHLALLSQRTPPQDRATLRRELLAQGADTRAAWLRQRAAR
;
A
#
# COMPACT_ATOMS: atom_id res chain seq x y z
N MET A 1 -33.18 18.60 -15.28
CA MET A 1 -31.94 18.58 -14.47
C MET A 1 -32.31 18.07 -13.09
N THR A 2 -32.13 16.77 -12.85
CA THR A 2 -32.37 16.16 -11.55
C THR A 2 -31.20 15.22 -11.32
N ALA A 3 -30.42 15.52 -10.28
CA ALA A 3 -29.18 14.83 -9.96
C ALA A 3 -29.46 13.36 -9.62
N ALA A 4 -28.70 12.45 -10.23
CA ALA A 4 -28.65 11.06 -9.80
C ALA A 4 -27.98 10.96 -8.42
N PRO A 5 -28.49 10.13 -7.49
CA PRO A 5 -27.89 9.98 -6.17
C PRO A 5 -26.56 9.20 -6.27
N PRO A 6 -25.61 9.44 -5.35
CA PRO A 6 -24.36 8.67 -5.28
C PRO A 6 -24.67 7.23 -4.85
N SER A 7 -24.14 6.26 -5.61
CA SER A 7 -24.14 4.86 -5.21
C SER A 7 -23.41 4.69 -3.88
N ASP A 8 -24.11 4.24 -2.85
CA ASP A 8 -23.57 4.00 -1.51
C ASP A 8 -22.38 3.03 -1.57
N GLY A 9 -21.22 3.53 -1.16
CA GLY A 9 -19.96 2.82 -1.07
C GLY A 9 -19.96 1.81 0.07
N ALA A 10 -20.61 0.67 -0.12
CA ALA A 10 -20.34 -0.49 0.72
C ALA A 10 -18.97 -1.04 0.34
N VAL A 11 -17.92 -0.71 1.11
CA VAL A 11 -16.63 -1.39 0.96
C VAL A 11 -16.84 -2.88 1.15
N ALA A 12 -16.48 -3.65 0.13
CA ALA A 12 -16.46 -5.10 0.23
C ALA A 12 -15.51 -5.49 1.39
N PRO A 13 -15.99 -6.24 2.41
CA PRO A 13 -15.17 -6.79 3.49
C PRO A 13 -13.81 -7.40 3.06
N PRO A 14 -13.68 -8.09 1.90
CA PRO A 14 -12.38 -8.61 1.45
C PRO A 14 -11.35 -7.53 1.09
N ALA A 15 -11.76 -6.38 0.56
CA ALA A 15 -10.81 -5.31 0.20
C ALA A 15 -10.20 -4.67 1.45
N LEU A 16 -11.03 -4.42 2.48
CA LEU A 16 -10.56 -3.96 3.79
C LEU A 16 -9.63 -4.97 4.44
N ALA A 17 -9.94 -6.27 4.37
CA ALA A 17 -9.10 -7.34 4.89
C ALA A 17 -7.72 -7.38 4.21
N ALA A 18 -7.68 -7.29 2.88
CA ALA A 18 -6.45 -7.27 2.10
C ALA A 18 -5.57 -6.05 2.42
N PHE A 19 -6.19 -4.87 2.51
CA PHE A 19 -5.48 -3.65 2.90
C PHE A 19 -4.89 -3.76 4.32
N LEU A 20 -5.72 -4.16 5.30
CA LEU A 20 -5.26 -4.32 6.68
C LEU A 20 -4.12 -5.34 6.79
N ARG A 21 -4.22 -6.47 6.07
CA ARG A 21 -3.14 -7.48 6.00
C ARG A 21 -1.83 -6.90 5.46
N GLY A 22 -1.89 -5.99 4.49
CA GLY A 22 -0.71 -5.33 3.93
C GLY A 22 -0.05 -4.30 4.85
N ILE A 23 -0.79 -3.72 5.81
CA ILE A 23 -0.30 -2.63 6.68
C ILE A 23 -0.10 -3.04 8.13
N GLU A 24 -0.78 -4.08 8.62
CA GLU A 24 -0.84 -4.49 10.04
C GLU A 24 0.54 -4.72 10.64
N ARG A 25 1.45 -5.32 9.86
CA ARG A 25 2.82 -5.62 10.28
C ARG A 25 3.61 -4.35 10.62
N ARG A 26 3.63 -3.39 9.69
CA ARG A 26 4.32 -2.09 9.87
C ARG A 26 3.65 -1.27 10.96
N ALA A 27 2.32 -1.27 10.99
CA ALA A 27 1.55 -0.53 11.98
C ALA A 27 1.78 -1.05 13.41
N ALA A 28 1.89 -2.37 13.57
CA ALA A 28 2.19 -3.01 14.85
C ALA A 28 3.59 -2.65 15.37
N VAL A 29 4.60 -2.75 14.50
CA VAL A 29 5.99 -2.39 14.86
C VAL A 29 6.10 -0.90 15.16
N LEU A 30 5.45 -0.04 14.37
CA LEU A 30 5.42 1.39 14.66
C LEU A 30 4.79 1.67 16.02
N ALA A 31 3.63 1.07 16.32
CA ALA A 31 2.95 1.28 17.60
C ALA A 31 3.76 0.75 18.80
N GLU A 32 4.42 -0.41 18.63
CA GLU A 32 5.31 -1.02 19.61
C GLU A 32 6.53 -0.13 19.88
N LEU A 33 7.24 0.30 18.84
CA LEU A 33 8.43 1.15 18.98
C LEU A 33 8.09 2.58 19.42
N GLN A 34 6.92 3.09 19.06
CA GLN A 34 6.47 4.41 19.50
C GLN A 34 6.15 4.43 21.00
N SER A 35 5.56 3.35 21.50
CA SER A 35 5.19 3.20 22.91
C SER A 35 6.28 2.56 23.76
N GLY A 36 7.23 1.84 23.17
CA GLY A 36 8.28 1.07 23.85
C GLY A 36 7.80 -0.26 24.42
N SER A 37 6.59 -0.74 24.07
CA SER A 37 6.06 -2.04 24.50
C SER A 37 4.97 -2.56 23.56
N VAL A 38 5.00 -3.87 23.32
CA VAL A 38 3.95 -4.60 22.60
C VAL A 38 2.57 -4.38 23.23
N GLU A 39 2.50 -4.48 24.56
CA GLU A 39 1.26 -4.43 25.34
C GLU A 39 0.62 -3.05 25.29
N ARG A 40 1.43 -2.00 25.18
CA ARG A 40 0.95 -0.61 25.04
C ARG A 40 0.62 -0.25 23.58
N GLY A 41 1.34 -0.82 22.62
CA GLY A 41 1.12 -0.57 21.20
C GLY A 41 -0.10 -1.29 20.61
N ALA A 42 -0.36 -2.53 21.03
CA ALA A 42 -1.44 -3.34 20.44
C ALA A 42 -2.86 -2.73 20.60
N PRO A 43 -3.25 -2.17 21.76
CA PRO A 43 -4.54 -1.49 21.89
C PRO A 43 -4.68 -0.27 20.98
N ALA A 44 -3.59 0.46 20.75
CA ALA A 44 -3.58 1.62 19.85
C ALA A 44 -3.81 1.20 18.39
N LEU A 45 -3.15 0.12 17.96
CA LEU A 45 -3.39 -0.47 16.64
C LEU A 45 -4.85 -0.91 16.48
N ALA A 46 -5.40 -1.61 17.48
CA ALA A 46 -6.79 -2.06 17.45
C ALA A 46 -7.78 -0.89 17.35
N ALA A 47 -7.52 0.21 18.08
CA ALA A 47 -8.32 1.42 17.98
C ALA A 47 -8.25 2.05 16.58
N ALA A 48 -7.05 2.13 16.00
CA ALA A 48 -6.86 2.66 14.65
C ALA A 48 -7.55 1.80 13.58
N MET A 49 -7.46 0.47 13.66
CA MET A 49 -8.14 -0.44 12.72
C MET A 49 -9.67 -0.31 12.80
N ARG A 50 -10.24 -0.22 14.01
CA ARG A 50 -11.68 0.00 14.20
C ARG A 50 -12.13 1.35 13.67
N ALA A 51 -11.38 2.42 13.96
CA ALA A 51 -11.67 3.74 13.42
C ALA A 51 -11.53 3.76 11.90
N PHE A 52 -10.58 3.03 11.33
CA PHE A 52 -10.37 2.99 9.89
C PHE A 52 -11.52 2.32 9.15
N ARG A 53 -12.16 1.28 9.71
CA ARG A 53 -13.33 0.61 9.12
C ARG A 53 -14.44 1.59 8.70
N SER A 54 -14.75 2.58 9.53
CA SER A 54 -15.79 3.57 9.19
C SER A 54 -15.39 4.52 8.05
N HIS A 55 -14.08 4.78 7.90
CA HIS A 55 -13.54 5.66 6.87
C HIS A 55 -13.30 4.94 5.54
N ALA A 56 -13.02 3.63 5.59
CA ALA A 56 -12.82 2.83 4.40
C ALA A 56 -14.08 2.90 3.51
N ALA A 57 -15.28 2.84 4.11
CA ALA A 57 -16.56 2.93 3.42
C ALA A 57 -16.74 4.19 2.55
N THR A 58 -16.13 5.32 2.95
CA THR A 58 -16.37 6.62 2.33
C THR A 58 -15.19 7.15 1.51
N LEU A 59 -14.02 6.53 1.61
CA LEU A 59 -12.80 6.99 0.97
C LEU A 59 -12.39 6.10 -0.21
N PRO A 60 -11.86 6.69 -1.30
CA PRO A 60 -11.20 5.92 -2.37
C PRO A 60 -10.04 5.09 -1.80
N MET A 61 -9.84 3.89 -2.35
CA MET A 61 -8.79 2.96 -1.88
C MET A 61 -7.37 3.53 -1.98
N ALA A 62 -7.14 4.49 -2.88
CA ALA A 62 -5.86 5.21 -2.99
C ALA A 62 -5.52 6.06 -1.75
N ASP A 63 -6.53 6.57 -1.04
CA ASP A 63 -6.37 7.43 0.13
C ASP A 63 -6.29 6.63 1.45
N TRP A 64 -6.55 5.33 1.38
CA TRP A 64 -6.58 4.44 2.55
C TRP A 64 -5.26 4.43 3.35
N PRO A 65 -4.06 4.30 2.73
CA PRO A 65 -2.81 4.33 3.48
C PRO A 65 -2.63 5.62 4.27
N LEU A 66 -2.81 6.77 3.62
CA LEU A 66 -2.67 8.08 4.26
C LEU A 66 -3.65 8.23 5.42
N ARG A 67 -4.92 7.84 5.22
CA ARG A 67 -5.93 7.91 6.28
C ARG A 67 -5.61 7.00 7.45
N PHE A 68 -5.18 5.77 7.18
CA PHE A 68 -4.81 4.82 8.22
C PHE A 68 -3.66 5.34 9.09
N TRP A 69 -2.59 5.85 8.46
CA TRP A 69 -1.46 6.42 9.20
C TRP A 69 -1.85 7.66 10.01
N LYS A 70 -2.73 8.53 9.48
CA LYS A 70 -3.31 9.66 10.24
C LYS A 70 -4.06 9.19 11.48
N LEU A 71 -4.90 8.16 11.36
CA LEU A 71 -5.65 7.61 12.47
C LEU A 71 -4.73 6.99 13.53
N LEU A 72 -3.72 6.22 13.11
CA LEU A 72 -2.75 5.63 14.02
C LEU A 72 -1.92 6.70 14.74
N ALA A 73 -1.40 7.68 14.00
CA ALA A 73 -0.64 8.81 14.56
C ALA A 73 -1.48 9.70 15.48
N ALA A 74 -2.80 9.69 15.35
CA ALA A 74 -3.73 10.44 16.21
C ALA A 74 -4.07 9.73 17.52
N VAL A 75 -3.72 8.44 17.68
CA VAL A 75 -4.05 7.70 18.90
C VAL A 75 -3.36 8.33 20.12
N PRO A 76 -4.10 8.79 21.15
CA PRO A 76 -3.51 9.51 22.28
C PRO A 76 -2.45 8.73 23.05
N SER A 77 -2.61 7.41 23.21
CA SER A 77 -1.64 6.57 23.93
C SER A 77 -0.29 6.48 23.24
N LEU A 78 -0.21 6.73 21.92
CA LEU A 78 1.04 6.78 21.17
C LEU A 78 1.72 8.15 21.24
N ARG A 79 0.99 9.21 21.62
CA ARG A 79 1.54 10.57 21.77
C ARG A 79 2.05 10.86 23.17
N GLN A 80 1.69 10.02 24.15
CA GLN A 80 2.15 10.15 25.51
C GLN A 80 3.64 9.83 25.63
N VAL A 81 4.33 10.54 26.52
CA VAL A 81 5.72 10.24 26.86
C VAL A 81 5.78 8.85 27.49
N ALA A 82 6.49 7.93 26.85
CA ALA A 82 6.78 6.63 27.45
C ALA A 82 7.70 6.87 28.65
N THR A 83 7.21 6.60 29.86
CA THR A 83 8.05 6.61 31.05
C THR A 83 8.96 5.38 31.02
N ALA A 84 10.23 5.57 31.42
CA ALA A 84 11.25 4.52 31.37
C ALA A 84 10.89 3.25 32.18
N ALA A 85 9.97 3.36 33.13
CA ALA A 85 9.43 2.24 33.89
C ALA A 85 8.53 1.36 33.00
N GLY A 86 9.12 0.36 32.33
CA GLY A 86 8.40 -0.64 31.53
C GLY A 86 8.43 -0.39 30.02
N SER A 87 9.38 0.42 29.53
CA SER A 87 9.74 0.49 28.11
C SER A 87 11.01 -0.32 27.85
N GLY A 88 10.94 -1.27 26.92
CA GLY A 88 12.07 -2.15 26.57
C GLY A 88 12.34 -2.12 25.08
N TRP A 89 12.91 -1.02 24.57
CA TRP A 89 13.41 -1.01 23.20
C TRP A 89 14.55 -2.04 23.07
N PRO A 90 14.57 -2.83 21.98
CA PRO A 90 15.72 -3.68 21.68
C PRO A 90 17.01 -2.86 21.65
N THR A 91 18.14 -3.45 22.06
CA THR A 91 19.44 -2.73 22.15
C THR A 91 19.80 -1.96 20.88
N PRO A 92 19.62 -2.50 19.65
CA PRO A 92 19.90 -1.74 18.42
C PRO A 92 18.99 -0.52 18.19
N LEU A 93 17.86 -0.45 18.90
CA LEU A 93 16.82 0.58 18.79
C LEU A 93 16.70 1.43 20.07
N ALA A 94 17.66 1.31 21.00
CA ALA A 94 17.63 2.01 22.29
C ALA A 94 17.55 3.54 22.15
N HIS A 95 18.15 4.10 21.09
CA HIS A 95 18.08 5.52 20.72
C HIS A 95 16.63 6.06 20.69
N LEU A 96 15.66 5.24 20.29
CA LEU A 96 14.25 5.64 20.24
C LEU A 96 13.70 6.05 21.62
N GLY A 97 14.22 5.47 22.70
CA GLY A 97 13.82 5.77 24.06
C GLY A 97 14.30 7.13 24.57
N GLU A 98 15.36 7.68 23.97
CA GLU A 98 15.91 9.00 24.31
C GLU A 98 15.12 10.14 23.64
N LEU A 99 14.39 9.82 22.56
CA LEU A 99 13.64 10.77 21.78
C LEU A 99 12.32 11.19 22.45
N GLY A 100 11.92 12.44 22.25
CA GLY A 100 10.56 12.89 22.53
C GLY A 100 9.54 12.15 21.66
N ALA A 101 8.31 11.98 22.15
CA ALA A 101 7.29 11.19 21.45
C ALA A 101 6.98 11.70 20.03
N ALA A 102 7.01 13.01 19.81
CA ALA A 102 6.77 13.60 18.48
C ALA A 102 7.93 13.31 17.50
N ASP A 103 9.16 13.57 17.91
CA ASP A 103 10.36 13.35 17.07
C ASP A 103 10.57 11.85 16.80
N ARG A 104 10.30 10.98 17.79
CA ARG A 104 10.28 9.52 17.61
C ARG A 104 9.25 9.10 16.56
N LEU A 105 8.03 9.63 16.62
CA LEU A 105 6.98 9.27 15.68
C LEU A 105 7.34 9.70 14.25
N ALA A 106 7.91 10.90 14.08
CA ALA A 106 8.40 11.37 12.79
C ALA A 106 9.45 10.40 12.19
N LEU A 107 10.43 10.00 13.00
CA LEU A 107 11.44 9.03 12.59
C LEU A 107 10.84 7.66 12.22
N LEU A 108 9.92 7.14 13.03
CA LEU A 108 9.28 5.84 12.77
C LEU A 108 8.39 5.85 11.52
N LEU A 109 7.74 6.97 11.17
CA LEU A 109 7.03 7.09 9.90
C LEU A 109 8.00 6.98 8.71
N ARG A 110 9.22 7.49 8.84
CA ARG A 110 10.25 7.37 7.81
C ARG A 110 10.83 5.97 7.68
N ILE A 111 11.21 5.34 8.80
CA ILE A 111 11.99 4.10 8.79
C ILE A 111 11.16 2.82 8.92
N VAL A 112 9.96 2.87 9.53
CA VAL A 112 9.07 1.70 9.69
C VAL A 112 7.92 1.75 8.69
N ALA A 113 7.19 2.88 8.64
CA ALA A 113 6.08 3.02 7.70
C ALA A 113 6.55 3.17 6.24
N GLY A 114 7.80 3.63 6.04
CA GLY A 114 8.41 3.80 4.72
C GLY A 114 7.83 4.96 3.93
N LEU A 115 7.27 5.96 4.62
CA LEU A 115 6.69 7.13 3.98
C LEU A 115 7.77 8.13 3.55
N ASP A 116 7.55 8.79 2.41
CA ASP A 116 8.32 9.96 2.01
C ASP A 116 7.98 11.18 2.89
N GLU A 117 8.87 12.18 2.92
CA GLU A 117 8.77 13.31 3.84
C GLU A 117 7.47 14.13 3.66
N PRO A 118 7.01 14.46 2.43
CA PRO A 118 5.74 15.15 2.23
C PRO A 118 4.54 14.37 2.77
N THR A 119 4.48 13.05 2.54
CA THR A 119 3.38 12.21 3.03
C THR A 119 3.44 12.06 4.56
N ALA A 120 4.62 11.90 5.14
CA ALA A 120 4.78 11.81 6.59
C ALA A 120 4.43 13.12 7.30
N ALA A 121 4.80 14.27 6.72
CA ALA A 121 4.36 15.59 7.17
C ALA A 121 2.83 15.72 7.15
N GLN A 122 2.19 15.27 6.06
CA GLN A 122 0.73 15.22 5.97
C GLN A 122 0.09 14.32 7.03
N VAL A 123 0.70 13.17 7.36
CA VAL A 123 0.22 12.27 8.43
C VAL A 123 0.23 12.97 9.79
N LEU A 124 1.27 13.74 10.08
CA LEU A 124 1.41 14.47 11.35
C LEU A 124 0.68 15.82 11.38
N ASN A 125 0.06 16.22 10.26
CA ASN A 125 -0.56 17.53 10.08
C ASN A 125 0.42 18.69 10.35
N GLN A 126 1.62 18.58 9.79
CA GLN A 126 2.72 19.55 9.89
C GLN A 126 3.15 20.00 8.49
N SER A 127 3.90 21.11 8.43
CA SER A 127 4.60 21.48 7.19
C SER A 127 5.75 20.50 6.92
N THR A 128 6.19 20.40 5.66
CA THR A 128 7.36 19.58 5.30
C THR A 128 8.62 20.07 6.02
N GLU A 129 8.76 21.38 6.25
CA GLU A 129 9.90 21.97 6.95
C GLU A 129 9.91 21.58 8.44
N ASP A 130 8.77 21.70 9.13
CA ASP A 130 8.65 21.29 10.54
C ASP A 130 8.97 19.80 10.72
N TYR A 131 8.50 18.98 9.77
CA TYR A 131 8.79 17.55 9.74
C TYR A 131 10.29 17.27 9.56
N GLN A 132 10.96 17.96 8.62
CA GLN A 132 12.40 17.83 8.41
C GLN A 132 13.20 18.24 9.64
N GLN A 133 12.77 19.30 10.35
CA GLN A 133 13.40 19.72 11.60
C GLN A 133 13.19 18.67 12.71
N ALA A 134 12.00 18.08 12.82
CA ALA A 134 11.75 16.97 13.74
C ALA A 134 12.62 15.75 13.43
N LEU A 135 12.77 15.40 12.15
CA LEU A 135 13.63 14.32 11.72
C LEU A 135 15.11 14.62 12.05
N ALA A 136 15.57 15.85 11.84
CA ALA A 136 16.93 16.28 12.17
C ALA A 136 17.24 16.26 13.68
N ARG A 137 16.24 16.48 14.54
CA ARG A 137 16.35 16.27 15.99
C ARG A 137 16.35 14.79 16.37
N ALA A 138 15.63 13.96 15.62
CA ALA A 138 15.51 12.53 15.86
C ALA A 138 16.71 11.72 15.37
N CYS A 139 17.45 12.19 14.37
CA CYS A 139 18.60 11.48 13.80
C CYS A 139 19.73 11.28 14.83
N PRO A 140 20.36 10.09 14.87
CA PRO A 140 21.56 9.85 15.67
C PRO A 140 22.66 10.87 15.38
N ARG A 141 23.43 11.22 16.40
CA ARG A 141 24.56 12.13 16.31
C ARG A 141 25.83 11.43 16.73
N ASP A 142 26.93 11.78 16.07
CA ASP A 142 28.25 11.27 16.43
C ASP A 142 28.75 11.91 17.75
N ALA A 143 29.90 11.46 18.25
CA ALA A 143 30.52 12.01 19.46
C ALA A 143 30.84 13.52 19.35
N GLY A 144 30.91 14.06 18.13
CA GLY A 144 31.10 15.49 17.86
C GLY A 144 29.78 16.27 17.71
N GLY A 145 28.63 15.64 17.94
CA GLY A 145 27.31 16.26 17.82
C GLY A 145 26.82 16.47 16.38
N ARG A 146 27.54 15.96 15.37
CA ARG A 146 27.15 16.04 13.95
C ARG A 146 26.21 14.90 13.58
N PRO A 147 25.36 15.04 12.54
CA PRO A 147 24.50 13.96 12.09
C PRO A 147 25.31 12.71 11.71
N ASP A 148 24.97 11.56 12.31
CA ASP A 148 25.64 10.29 12.05
C ASP A 148 24.86 9.49 11.00
N ALA A 149 25.38 9.49 9.77
CA ALA A 149 24.80 8.73 8.66
C ALA A 149 24.93 7.21 8.85
N ALA A 150 25.96 6.72 9.57
CA ALA A 150 26.12 5.29 9.83
C ALA A 150 25.13 4.83 10.90
N GLY A 151 24.99 5.59 12.00
CA GLY A 151 23.99 5.37 13.04
C GLY A 151 22.56 5.41 12.51
N TRP A 152 22.25 6.36 11.62
CA TRP A 152 20.94 6.39 10.95
C TRP A 152 20.66 5.12 10.13
N ARG A 153 21.63 4.65 9.32
CA ARG A 153 21.48 3.41 8.53
C ARG A 153 21.29 2.20 9.44
N ALA A 154 22.12 2.07 10.46
CA ALA A 154 22.03 0.98 11.43
C ALA A 154 20.66 0.94 12.14
N LEU A 155 20.12 2.11 12.50
CA LEU A 155 18.78 2.21 13.10
C LEU A 155 17.68 1.80 12.12
N ALA A 156 17.76 2.24 10.86
CA ALA A 156 16.79 1.88 9.82
C ALA A 156 16.85 0.37 9.53
N ASP A 157 18.04 -0.21 9.39
CA ASP A 157 18.26 -1.64 9.16
C ASP A 157 17.75 -2.47 10.34
N ALA A 158 18.02 -2.05 11.58
CA ALA A 158 17.50 -2.71 12.77
C ALA A 158 15.96 -2.67 12.83
N ALA A 159 15.34 -1.54 12.46
CA ALA A 159 13.88 -1.43 12.42
C ALA A 159 13.27 -2.33 11.32
N GLN A 160 13.90 -2.41 10.16
CA GLN A 160 13.48 -3.30 9.07
C GLN A 160 13.70 -4.78 9.41
N GLN A 161 14.77 -5.11 10.13
CA GLN A 161 15.00 -6.45 10.63
C GLN A 161 13.95 -6.86 11.66
N HIS A 162 13.66 -5.99 12.65
CA HIS A 162 12.59 -6.21 13.62
C HIS A 162 11.23 -6.39 12.95
N LEU A 163 10.98 -5.63 11.89
CA LEU A 163 9.81 -5.83 11.05
C LEU A 163 9.80 -7.23 10.45
N ARG A 164 10.89 -7.69 9.80
CA ARG A 164 11.02 -9.00 9.12
C ARG A 164 11.02 -10.22 10.04
N GLU A 165 11.45 -10.07 11.29
CA GLU A 165 11.63 -11.17 12.24
C GLU A 165 10.49 -11.32 13.28
N LEU A 166 9.31 -10.74 13.00
CA LEU A 166 8.16 -10.86 13.90
C LEU A 166 7.81 -12.33 14.21
N PRO A 167 7.71 -12.72 15.50
CA PRO A 167 7.37 -14.08 15.90
C PRO A 167 6.03 -14.57 15.34
N PRO A 168 5.86 -15.88 15.06
CA PRO A 168 4.62 -16.41 14.50
C PRO A 168 3.40 -16.16 15.39
N GLN A 169 3.56 -16.23 16.72
CA GLN A 169 2.50 -15.89 17.68
C GLN A 169 2.04 -14.42 17.54
N ARG A 170 2.97 -13.50 17.23
CA ARG A 170 2.63 -12.09 17.00
C ARG A 170 1.85 -11.93 15.71
N LEU A 171 2.22 -12.64 14.64
CA LEU A 171 1.49 -12.63 13.37
C LEU A 171 0.05 -13.17 13.55
N GLN A 172 -0.12 -14.24 14.32
CA GLN A 172 -1.45 -14.77 14.66
C GLN A 172 -2.29 -13.75 15.43
N ALA A 173 -1.71 -13.07 16.43
CA ALA A 173 -2.40 -12.03 17.18
C ALA A 173 -2.82 -10.83 16.29
N LEU A 174 -2.01 -10.48 15.28
CA LEU A 174 -2.37 -9.45 14.31
C LEU A 174 -3.53 -9.88 13.40
N ALA A 175 -3.53 -11.13 12.95
CA ALA A 175 -4.65 -11.69 12.18
C ALA A 175 -5.96 -11.65 12.98
N GLN A 176 -5.93 -12.09 14.24
CA GLN A 176 -7.09 -12.03 15.15
C GLN A 176 -7.59 -10.59 15.36
N LEU A 177 -6.66 -9.64 15.54
CA LEU A 177 -6.99 -8.23 15.76
C LEU A 177 -7.62 -7.59 14.51
N ARG A 178 -7.12 -7.94 13.31
CA ARG A 178 -7.74 -7.55 12.04
C ARG A 178 -9.14 -8.12 11.90
N ASP A 179 -9.31 -9.42 12.12
CA ASP A 179 -10.59 -10.10 11.92
C ASP A 179 -11.65 -9.55 12.88
N ALA A 180 -11.27 -9.27 14.14
CA ALA A 180 -12.11 -8.57 15.12
C ALA A 180 -12.48 -7.14 14.68
N ALA A 181 -11.51 -6.39 14.12
CA ALA A 181 -11.77 -5.04 13.62
C ALA A 181 -12.75 -5.03 12.45
N ILE A 182 -12.66 -6.00 11.52
CA ILE A 182 -13.56 -6.15 10.37
C ILE A 182 -14.96 -6.56 10.82
N ALA A 183 -15.04 -7.54 11.73
CA ALA A 183 -16.30 -8.00 12.31
C ALA A 183 -17.01 -6.90 13.11
N GLY A 184 -16.31 -5.84 13.50
CA GLY A 184 -16.85 -4.79 14.37
C GLY A 184 -17.11 -5.29 15.80
N ALA A 185 -16.55 -6.45 16.17
CA ALA A 185 -16.67 -7.01 17.50
C ALA A 185 -15.85 -6.17 18.48
N ALA A 186 -16.48 -5.71 19.56
CA ALA A 186 -15.74 -5.20 20.70
C ALA A 186 -14.85 -6.33 21.25
N PRO A 187 -13.60 -6.05 21.67
CA PRO A 187 -12.78 -7.09 22.29
C PRO A 187 -13.53 -7.61 23.52
N THR A 188 -13.96 -8.87 23.46
CA THR A 188 -14.35 -9.60 24.65
C THR A 188 -13.08 -9.68 25.49
N PRO A 189 -13.01 -9.10 26.70
CA PRO A 189 -11.86 -9.33 27.54
C PRO A 189 -11.74 -10.84 27.70
N ALA A 190 -10.60 -11.41 27.30
CA ALA A 190 -10.30 -12.81 27.57
C ALA A 190 -10.56 -13.01 29.06
N ALA A 191 -11.52 -13.87 29.39
CA ALA A 191 -11.79 -14.24 30.76
C ALA A 191 -10.51 -14.86 31.29
N THR A 192 -9.76 -14.10 32.10
CA THR A 192 -8.68 -14.65 32.91
C THR A 192 -9.28 -15.84 33.66
N PRO A 193 -8.75 -17.07 33.52
CA PRO A 193 -9.19 -18.15 34.36
C PRO A 193 -8.97 -17.71 35.80
N ALA A 194 -10.05 -17.65 36.57
CA ALA A 194 -10.04 -17.19 37.94
C ALA A 194 -9.07 -18.07 38.75
N ALA A 195 -7.89 -17.53 39.03
CA ALA A 195 -6.99 -18.12 39.99
C ALA A 195 -7.67 -18.13 41.36
N PRO A 196 -7.62 -19.23 42.12
CA PRO A 196 -8.28 -19.32 43.42
C PRO A 196 -7.71 -18.26 44.36
N ALA A 197 -8.62 -17.61 45.10
CA ALA A 197 -8.34 -16.49 45.97
C ALA A 197 -7.28 -16.83 47.04
N ALA A 198 -6.06 -16.36 46.84
CA ALA A 198 -5.04 -16.35 47.87
C ALA A 198 -5.34 -15.21 48.87
N VAL A 199 -5.71 -15.60 50.08
CA VAL A 199 -5.90 -14.73 51.25
C VAL A 199 -4.62 -13.91 51.49
N ARG A 200 -4.70 -12.59 51.32
CA ARG A 200 -3.64 -11.67 51.75
C ARG A 200 -3.87 -11.22 53.20
N PRO A 201 -2.86 -11.33 54.09
CA PRO A 201 -2.98 -10.82 55.44
C PRO A 201 -2.89 -9.28 55.46
N ARG A 202 -3.73 -8.68 56.31
CA ARG A 202 -3.75 -7.26 56.65
C ARG A 202 -2.42 -6.83 57.26
N ARG A 203 -1.82 -5.75 56.76
CA ARG A 203 -0.90 -4.91 57.54
C ARG A 203 -1.40 -3.48 57.55
N SER A 204 -1.62 -3.02 58.77
CA SER A 204 -2.04 -1.69 59.20
C SER A 204 -0.92 -0.67 59.08
N GLY A 205 -1.23 0.51 58.55
CA GLY A 205 -0.39 1.71 58.64
C GLY A 205 -1.26 2.97 58.57
N ARG A 206 -1.39 3.65 59.72
CA ARG A 206 -1.90 5.04 59.92
C ARG A 206 -1.19 5.97 58.90
N GLY A 207 -1.76 7.02 58.30
CA GLY A 207 -2.91 7.87 58.57
C GLY A 207 -2.48 9.30 58.23
N LEU A 208 -2.85 9.83 57.06
CA LEU A 208 -2.74 11.26 56.72
C LEU A 208 -4.13 11.74 56.29
N THR A 209 -4.68 12.66 57.07
CA THR A 209 -6.11 13.02 57.09
C THR A 209 -6.58 13.73 55.81
N ARG A 210 -7.77 13.34 55.33
CA ARG A 210 -8.45 13.80 54.11
C ARG A 210 -9.00 15.25 54.06
N PRO A 211 -9.05 16.11 55.11
CA PRO A 211 -9.69 17.41 54.95
C PRO A 211 -8.79 18.47 54.29
N ARG A 212 -7.48 18.25 54.14
CA ARG A 212 -6.57 19.20 53.44
C ARG A 212 -6.59 19.07 51.91
N LEU A 213 -7.01 17.92 51.38
CA LEU A 213 -7.12 17.66 49.94
C LEU A 213 -8.40 18.28 49.34
N VAL A 214 -9.46 18.43 50.13
CA VAL A 214 -10.73 19.02 49.69
C VAL A 214 -10.63 20.54 49.55
N ALA A 215 -9.88 21.22 50.42
CA ALA A 215 -9.67 22.67 50.32
C ALA A 215 -8.86 23.08 49.07
N ALA A 216 -7.89 22.25 48.65
CA ALA A 216 -7.09 22.49 47.45
C ALA A 216 -7.89 22.34 46.15
N VAL A 217 -8.89 21.44 46.13
CA VAL A 217 -9.76 21.23 44.97
C VAL A 217 -10.75 22.39 44.79
N ILE A 218 -11.23 23.00 45.87
CA ILE A 218 -12.17 24.14 45.79
C ILE A 218 -11.49 25.40 45.23
N VAL A 219 -10.24 25.68 45.62
CA VAL A 219 -9.48 26.83 45.09
C VAL A 219 -9.18 26.67 43.59
N LEU A 220 -8.93 25.44 43.14
CA LEU A 220 -8.62 25.14 41.74
C LEU A 220 -9.86 25.25 40.83
N VAL A 221 -11.07 24.97 41.36
CA VAL A 221 -12.34 25.14 40.64
C VAL A 221 -12.74 26.62 40.52
N VAL A 222 -12.46 27.46 41.52
CA VAL A 222 -12.73 28.90 41.45
C VAL A 222 -11.82 29.61 40.44
N LEU A 223 -10.55 29.19 40.33
CA LEU A 223 -9.61 29.68 39.32
C LEU A 223 -9.98 29.25 37.90
N ALA A 224 -10.60 28.08 37.72
CA ALA A 224 -11.09 27.62 36.42
C ALA A 224 -12.33 28.39 35.94
N LEU A 225 -13.19 28.86 36.86
CA LEU A 225 -14.40 29.63 36.51
C LEU A 225 -14.11 31.09 36.09
N LEU A 226 -13.00 31.67 36.55
CA LEU A 226 -12.58 33.03 36.17
C LEU A 226 -12.01 33.11 34.74
N GLY A 227 -11.57 31.99 34.17
CA GLY A 227 -11.04 31.91 32.80
C GLY A 227 -12.12 31.86 31.70
N THR A 228 -13.35 31.44 32.02
CA THR A 228 -14.44 31.29 31.05
C THR A 228 -15.21 32.59 30.75
N LEU A 229 -14.82 33.72 31.37
CA LEU A 229 -15.50 35.02 31.24
C LEU A 229 -14.82 36.01 30.27
N TRP A 230 -13.76 35.60 29.53
CA TRP A 230 -13.01 36.53 28.67
C TRP A 230 -12.90 36.17 27.19
N TRP A 231 -13.71 35.23 26.68
CA TRP A 231 -13.82 35.01 25.23
C TRP A 231 -15.26 34.76 24.77
N GLY A 232 -16.16 35.66 25.16
CA GLY A 232 -17.52 35.74 24.65
C GLY A 232 -17.76 37.09 23.98
N ARG A 233 -17.52 37.20 22.67
CA ARG A 233 -18.15 38.22 21.81
C ARG A 233 -18.19 37.77 20.34
N THR A 234 -19.37 37.37 19.89
CA THR A 234 -19.82 37.53 18.50
C THR A 234 -21.27 38.05 18.50
N PRO A 235 -21.63 38.97 17.58
CA PRO A 235 -22.89 39.71 17.62
C PRO A 235 -24.10 38.91 17.13
N PRO A 236 -25.35 39.32 17.47
CA PRO A 236 -26.56 38.58 17.15
C PRO A 236 -27.11 38.93 15.76
N ARG A 237 -27.81 37.97 15.13
CA ARG A 237 -28.73 38.21 14.02
C ARG A 237 -30.16 37.89 14.48
N PRO A 238 -31.17 38.68 14.09
CA PRO A 238 -32.51 38.57 14.66
C PRO A 238 -33.31 37.46 14.00
N ALA A 239 -34.20 36.87 14.79
CA ALA A 239 -35.31 36.04 14.35
C ALA A 239 -36.57 36.91 14.17
N ALA A 240 -37.40 36.56 13.20
CA ALA A 240 -38.83 36.83 13.18
C ALA A 240 -39.50 35.55 12.64
N THR A 241 -40.03 34.72 13.54
CA THR A 241 -41.44 34.61 13.96
C THR A 241 -42.18 33.52 13.20
N ASP A 242 -42.51 32.48 13.95
CA ASP A 242 -43.50 31.47 13.67
C ASP A 242 -44.88 32.08 13.37
N THR A 243 -45.55 31.49 12.39
CA THR A 243 -46.97 31.09 12.45
C THR A 243 -47.05 29.87 11.52
N GLY A 244 -47.59 28.71 11.87
CA GLY A 244 -48.52 28.33 12.92
C GLY A 244 -49.42 27.26 12.30
N SER A 245 -49.72 26.21 13.07
CA SER A 245 -50.76 25.21 12.82
C SER A 245 -50.50 24.20 11.69
N SER A 246 -51.05 22.99 11.70
CA SER A 246 -51.47 22.01 12.70
C SER A 246 -51.91 20.76 11.89
N LEU A 247 -52.10 19.63 12.58
CA LEU A 247 -52.75 18.39 12.10
C LEU A 247 -51.96 17.57 11.06
N ALA A 248 -52.01 16.24 11.04
CA ALA A 248 -52.45 15.19 11.93
C ALA A 248 -51.96 13.91 11.25
N LEU A 249 -51.60 12.90 12.03
CA LEU A 249 -51.46 11.53 11.53
C LEU A 249 -52.81 11.08 10.97
N GLY A 250 -52.83 10.61 9.72
CA GLY A 250 -54.05 10.14 9.07
C GLY A 250 -53.79 9.32 7.81
N ASP A 251 -53.81 8.01 8.01
CA ASP A 251 -54.41 7.00 7.13
C ASP A 251 -53.76 6.66 5.78
N THR A 252 -53.53 5.37 5.63
CA THR A 252 -53.10 4.67 4.41
C THR A 252 -54.25 4.63 3.40
N GLY A 253 -54.16 5.44 2.34
CA GLY A 253 -55.00 5.33 1.14
C GLY A 253 -54.36 4.43 0.05
N PRO A 254 -55.16 3.85 -0.87
CA PRO A 254 -54.69 2.77 -1.74
C PRO A 254 -53.82 3.28 -2.90
N VAL A 255 -52.90 2.43 -3.34
CA VAL A 255 -51.97 2.63 -4.46
C VAL A 255 -52.73 3.06 -5.72
N GLN A 256 -52.43 4.25 -6.25
CA GLN A 256 -52.79 4.62 -7.61
C GLN A 256 -51.70 4.14 -8.56
N VAL A 257 -52.08 3.25 -9.49
CA VAL A 257 -51.28 2.93 -10.67
C VAL A 257 -51.69 3.93 -11.75
N GLU A 258 -50.76 4.81 -12.11
CA GLU A 258 -50.92 5.72 -13.24
C GLU A 258 -50.25 5.07 -14.47
N GLU A 259 -51.05 4.79 -15.51
CA GLU A 259 -50.54 4.29 -16.78
C GLU A 259 -49.75 5.40 -17.49
N LEU A 260 -48.50 5.10 -17.87
CA LEU A 260 -47.66 6.01 -18.64
C LEU A 260 -48.36 6.39 -19.97
N PRO A 261 -48.38 7.69 -20.33
CA PRO A 261 -48.90 8.10 -21.62
C PRO A 261 -48.00 7.60 -22.76
N ALA A 262 -48.65 7.21 -23.85
CA ALA A 262 -48.02 6.75 -25.07
C ALA A 262 -47.00 7.77 -25.61
N GLU A 263 -45.88 7.23 -26.07
CA GLU A 263 -44.77 7.88 -26.75
C GLU A 263 -45.29 8.87 -27.80
N SER A 264 -45.04 10.16 -27.58
CA SER A 264 -45.34 11.21 -28.55
C SER A 264 -44.02 11.79 -29.04
N ASP A 265 -43.79 11.63 -30.34
CA ASP A 265 -42.66 12.13 -31.12
C ASP A 265 -42.36 13.61 -30.79
N ALA A 266 -41.23 13.83 -30.13
CA ALA A 266 -40.61 15.15 -30.00
C ALA A 266 -39.39 15.24 -30.95
N PRO A 267 -39.17 16.37 -31.64
CA PRO A 267 -38.12 16.48 -32.63
C PRO A 267 -36.73 16.36 -31.99
N THR A 268 -35.94 15.46 -32.58
CA THR A 268 -34.50 15.24 -32.42
C THR A 268 -33.73 16.46 -31.91
N ALA A 269 -33.30 16.41 -30.64
CA ALA A 269 -32.18 17.22 -30.20
C ALA A 269 -30.93 16.78 -31.00
N PRO A 270 -30.10 17.72 -31.51
CA PRO A 270 -28.87 17.36 -32.18
C PRO A 270 -28.00 16.54 -31.22
N PRO A 271 -27.42 15.42 -31.67
CA PRO A 271 -26.59 14.59 -30.80
C PRO A 271 -25.43 15.44 -30.30
N LEU A 272 -25.23 15.48 -28.98
CA LEU A 272 -23.94 15.88 -28.44
C LEU A 272 -22.88 15.03 -29.16
N PRO A 273 -21.75 15.61 -29.62
CA PRO A 273 -20.66 14.81 -30.15
C PRO A 273 -20.30 13.81 -29.07
N ALA A 274 -20.56 12.52 -29.36
CA ALA A 274 -20.09 11.44 -28.53
C ALA A 274 -18.59 11.64 -28.40
N ALA A 275 -18.12 11.91 -27.17
CA ALA A 275 -16.71 11.74 -26.88
C ALA A 275 -16.36 10.34 -27.41
N PRO A 276 -15.35 10.21 -28.29
CA PRO A 276 -15.01 8.91 -28.82
C PRO A 276 -14.83 7.97 -27.64
N PRO A 277 -15.46 6.77 -27.66
CA PRO A 277 -15.21 5.79 -26.61
C PRO A 277 -13.71 5.67 -26.47
N ALA A 278 -13.20 5.76 -25.24
CA ALA A 278 -11.79 5.52 -24.99
C ALA A 278 -11.42 4.24 -25.73
N PRO A 279 -10.47 4.28 -26.69
CA PRO A 279 -10.18 3.12 -27.50
C PRO A 279 -9.87 1.98 -26.54
N LEU A 280 -10.68 0.92 -26.59
CA LEU A 280 -10.42 -0.25 -25.79
C LEU A 280 -8.98 -0.68 -26.13
N PRO A 281 -8.13 -0.94 -25.13
CA PRO A 281 -6.76 -1.30 -25.38
C PRO A 281 -6.75 -2.49 -26.33
N GLU A 282 -5.94 -2.39 -27.38
CA GLU A 282 -5.75 -3.47 -28.33
C GLU A 282 -5.45 -4.77 -27.54
N PRO A 283 -6.02 -5.94 -27.88
CA PRO A 283 -5.84 -7.16 -27.07
C PRO A 283 -4.36 -7.49 -26.82
N ALA A 284 -3.48 -7.13 -27.76
CA ALA A 284 -2.03 -7.24 -27.61
C ALA A 284 -1.44 -6.33 -26.51
N VAL A 285 -2.03 -5.17 -26.24
CA VAL A 285 -1.63 -4.27 -25.13
C VAL A 285 -2.10 -4.84 -23.80
N TYR A 286 -3.33 -5.40 -23.76
CA TYR A 286 -3.89 -5.91 -22.53
C TYR A 286 -3.00 -7.02 -21.95
N ASP A 287 -2.52 -7.96 -22.76
CA ASP A 287 -1.67 -9.08 -22.33
C ASP A 287 -0.25 -9.00 -22.93
N LEU A 288 0.32 -7.79 -22.98
CA LEU A 288 1.59 -7.52 -23.65
C LEU A 288 2.75 -8.43 -23.18
N ASP A 289 2.90 -8.56 -21.87
CA ASP A 289 3.92 -9.39 -21.24
C ASP A 289 3.77 -10.88 -21.62
N PHE A 290 2.55 -11.40 -21.61
CA PHE A 290 2.25 -12.76 -22.05
C PHE A 290 2.57 -12.97 -23.53
N PHE A 291 2.14 -12.08 -24.43
CA PHE A 291 2.40 -12.24 -25.86
C PHE A 291 3.87 -12.07 -26.21
N ALA A 292 4.61 -11.22 -25.49
CA ALA A 292 6.05 -11.11 -25.63
C ALA A 292 6.78 -12.40 -25.22
N TRP A 293 6.40 -13.01 -24.09
CA TRP A 293 6.93 -14.30 -23.65
C TRP A 293 6.59 -15.43 -24.64
N TYR A 294 5.35 -15.49 -25.11
CA TYR A 294 4.91 -16.51 -26.08
C TYR A 294 5.61 -16.34 -27.43
N ALA A 295 5.77 -15.09 -27.92
CA ALA A 295 6.50 -14.79 -29.15
C ALA A 295 8.00 -15.18 -29.09
N ALA A 296 8.58 -15.26 -27.89
CA ALA A 296 9.94 -15.73 -27.64
C ALA A 296 10.05 -17.25 -27.52
N GLY A 297 8.96 -18.00 -27.75
CA GLY A 297 8.93 -19.45 -27.71
C GLY A 297 8.61 -20.04 -26.34
N ALA A 298 7.95 -19.27 -25.46
CA ALA A 298 7.54 -19.72 -24.13
C ALA A 298 8.69 -20.34 -23.31
N PRO A 299 9.81 -19.62 -23.09
CA PRO A 299 10.94 -20.16 -22.35
C PRO A 299 10.55 -20.55 -20.91
N PRO A 300 11.19 -21.60 -20.34
CA PRO A 300 10.90 -22.05 -18.99
C PRO A 300 11.28 -20.99 -17.94
N ALA A 301 10.69 -21.10 -16.75
CA ALA A 301 11.03 -20.26 -15.60
C ALA A 301 12.52 -20.35 -15.28
N ARG A 302 13.18 -19.21 -15.07
CA ARG A 302 14.60 -19.16 -14.68
C ARG A 302 14.75 -19.05 -13.17
N ILE A 303 13.76 -18.46 -12.52
CA ILE A 303 13.59 -18.48 -11.08
C ILE A 303 12.68 -19.65 -10.74
N GLU A 304 13.23 -20.68 -10.10
CA GLU A 304 12.40 -21.71 -9.48
C GLU A 304 11.56 -21.05 -8.37
N ARG A 305 10.26 -20.92 -8.62
CA ARG A 305 9.32 -20.61 -7.56
C ARG A 305 9.35 -21.81 -6.61
N SER A 306 9.65 -21.59 -5.32
CA SER A 306 9.43 -22.61 -4.30
C SER A 306 7.98 -23.09 -4.45
N ALA A 307 7.77 -24.40 -4.59
CA ALA A 307 6.45 -24.95 -4.80
C ALA A 307 5.50 -24.38 -3.73
N PRO A 308 4.31 -23.90 -4.11
CA PRO A 308 3.34 -23.42 -3.14
C PRO A 308 3.10 -24.54 -2.12
N SER A 309 3.14 -24.19 -0.84
CA SER A 309 2.97 -25.18 0.22
C SER A 309 1.56 -25.79 0.11
N ALA A 310 1.33 -26.98 0.66
CA ALA A 310 0.00 -27.60 0.66
C ALA A 310 -1.09 -26.65 1.20
N GLU A 311 -0.72 -25.72 2.08
CA GLU A 311 -1.58 -24.66 2.61
C GLU A 311 -1.92 -23.57 1.58
N ASP A 312 -1.00 -23.20 0.68
CA ASP A 312 -1.23 -22.22 -0.39
C ASP A 312 -2.15 -22.80 -1.49
N LEU A 313 -1.98 -24.09 -1.79
CA LEU A 313 -2.83 -24.84 -2.71
C LEU A 313 -4.24 -25.06 -2.11
N ALA A 314 -4.32 -25.33 -0.80
CA ALA A 314 -5.60 -25.42 -0.10
C ALA A 314 -6.32 -24.07 -0.02
N ALA A 315 -5.58 -22.96 0.15
CA ALA A 315 -6.14 -21.61 0.11
C ALA A 315 -6.65 -21.22 -1.30
N ALA A 316 -5.94 -21.63 -2.36
CA ALA A 316 -6.38 -21.41 -3.74
C ALA A 316 -7.61 -22.28 -4.11
N ALA A 317 -7.65 -23.53 -3.63
CA ALA A 317 -8.81 -24.42 -3.80
C ALA A 317 -10.03 -23.95 -3.00
N ALA A 318 -9.83 -23.42 -1.78
CA ALA A 318 -10.88 -22.83 -0.97
C ALA A 318 -11.42 -21.51 -1.56
N ALA A 319 -10.55 -20.70 -2.19
CA ALA A 319 -10.97 -19.50 -2.91
C ALA A 319 -11.80 -19.82 -4.17
N GLN A 320 -11.48 -20.90 -4.90
CA GLN A 320 -12.28 -21.37 -6.04
C GLN A 320 -13.62 -22.00 -5.59
N SER A 321 -13.63 -22.67 -4.43
CA SER A 321 -14.84 -23.29 -3.86
C SER A 321 -15.82 -22.29 -3.25
N ALA A 322 -15.36 -21.08 -2.90
CA ALA A 322 -16.20 -20.01 -2.37
C ALA A 322 -16.99 -19.24 -3.46
N THR A 323 -16.58 -19.35 -4.72
CA THR A 323 -17.42 -19.04 -5.89
C THR A 323 -18.30 -20.24 -6.19
N GLY A 324 -19.42 -20.36 -5.48
CA GLY A 324 -20.41 -21.39 -5.74
C GLY A 324 -21.02 -21.27 -7.13
N SER A 325 -20.58 -22.12 -8.05
CA SER A 325 -21.41 -22.61 -9.15
C SER A 325 -21.05 -24.07 -9.44
N ALA A 326 -21.87 -24.98 -8.92
CA ALA A 326 -21.94 -26.34 -9.42
C ALA A 326 -22.89 -26.35 -10.63
N ALA A 327 -22.32 -26.42 -11.84
CA ALA A 327 -23.00 -26.82 -13.07
C ALA A 327 -21.96 -27.51 -13.99
N PRO A 328 -22.40 -28.41 -14.89
CA PRO A 328 -21.62 -29.57 -15.33
C PRO A 328 -20.38 -29.20 -16.14
N ALA A 329 -19.46 -30.15 -16.24
CA ALA A 329 -18.11 -30.08 -16.85
C ALA A 329 -18.06 -29.74 -18.36
N ALA A 330 -18.71 -28.67 -18.81
CA ALA A 330 -18.75 -28.26 -20.22
C ALA A 330 -18.65 -26.74 -20.48
N ALA A 331 -18.23 -25.93 -19.50
CA ALA A 331 -18.12 -24.46 -19.68
C ALA A 331 -16.81 -23.86 -19.13
N ALA A 332 -15.68 -24.56 -19.27
CA ALA A 332 -14.34 -23.98 -19.11
C ALA A 332 -13.94 -23.15 -20.34
N ALA A 333 -14.77 -22.20 -20.72
CA ALA A 333 -14.50 -21.27 -21.81
C ALA A 333 -14.68 -19.84 -21.29
N ALA A 334 -13.57 -19.10 -21.24
CA ALA A 334 -13.45 -17.67 -20.94
C ALA A 334 -13.61 -17.25 -19.47
N ASP A 335 -12.65 -17.59 -18.61
CA ASP A 335 -12.29 -16.67 -17.53
C ASP A 335 -11.44 -15.54 -18.12
N PRO A 336 -11.92 -14.28 -18.17
CA PRO A 336 -11.09 -13.17 -18.60
C PRO A 336 -9.95 -12.94 -17.59
N PRO A 337 -8.76 -12.50 -18.05
CA PRO A 337 -7.66 -12.12 -17.15
C PRO A 337 -8.14 -11.13 -16.09
N PRO A 338 -7.55 -11.15 -14.87
CA PRO A 338 -7.94 -10.26 -13.79
C PRO A 338 -7.88 -8.81 -14.27
N ALA A 339 -8.95 -8.06 -14.00
CA ALA A 339 -9.10 -6.69 -14.48
C ALA A 339 -7.88 -5.85 -14.10
N LEU A 340 -7.15 -5.37 -15.11
CA LEU A 340 -5.97 -4.55 -14.90
C LEU A 340 -6.35 -3.23 -14.23
N THR A 341 -5.55 -2.82 -13.26
CA THR A 341 -5.67 -1.48 -12.68
C THR A 341 -5.36 -0.43 -13.75
N PRO A 342 -5.94 0.79 -13.67
CA PRO A 342 -5.60 1.87 -14.60
C PRO A 342 -4.10 2.23 -14.62
N ALA A 343 -3.35 1.92 -13.56
CA ALA A 343 -1.90 2.09 -13.52
C ALA A 343 -1.18 1.04 -14.37
N GLN A 344 -1.54 -0.24 -14.22
CA GLN A 344 -0.97 -1.33 -15.02
C GLN A 344 -1.30 -1.18 -16.51
N LEU A 345 -2.51 -0.72 -16.84
CA LEU A 345 -2.89 -0.48 -18.22
C LEU A 345 -2.05 0.64 -18.84
N ARG A 346 -1.84 1.76 -18.11
CA ARG A 346 -0.96 2.84 -18.57
C ARG A 346 0.48 2.38 -18.75
N GLU A 347 0.99 1.57 -17.83
CA GLU A 347 2.34 1.00 -17.95
C GLU A 347 2.47 0.12 -19.19
N ARG A 348 1.52 -0.78 -19.43
CA ARG A 348 1.47 -1.62 -20.64
C ARG A 348 1.32 -0.79 -21.91
N GLN A 349 0.52 0.26 -21.86
CA GLN A 349 0.38 1.20 -22.98
C GLN A 349 1.70 1.93 -23.28
N THR A 350 2.38 2.47 -22.26
CA THR A 350 3.69 3.11 -22.43
C THR A 350 4.74 2.12 -22.92
N ALA A 351 4.71 0.87 -22.43
CA ALA A 351 5.60 -0.19 -22.90
C ALA A 351 5.34 -0.52 -24.38
N TRP A 352 4.07 -0.65 -24.77
CA TRP A 352 3.65 -0.89 -26.15
C TRP A 352 4.09 0.22 -27.10
N GLU A 353 3.84 1.48 -26.73
CA GLU A 353 4.24 2.67 -27.51
C GLU A 353 5.76 2.78 -27.67
N ALA A 354 6.53 2.21 -26.74
CA ALA A 354 7.98 2.18 -26.81
C ALA A 354 8.55 1.02 -27.64
N LEU A 355 7.72 0.10 -28.15
CA LEU A 355 8.13 -0.96 -29.08
C LEU A 355 8.13 -0.48 -30.52
N ASP A 356 9.06 -0.99 -31.33
CA ASP A 356 9.09 -0.69 -32.76
C ASP A 356 7.84 -1.23 -33.48
N ALA A 357 7.44 -0.56 -34.56
CA ALA A 357 6.25 -0.93 -35.35
C ALA A 357 6.28 -2.39 -35.84
N THR A 358 7.46 -2.90 -36.21
CA THR A 358 7.67 -4.31 -36.61
C THR A 358 7.38 -5.27 -35.46
N VAL A 359 7.81 -4.93 -34.24
CA VAL A 359 7.57 -5.73 -33.04
C VAL A 359 6.08 -5.70 -32.67
N GLN A 360 5.45 -4.53 -32.70
CA GLN A 360 4.01 -4.40 -32.48
C GLN A 360 3.20 -5.25 -33.47
N ALA A 361 3.53 -5.21 -34.76
CA ALA A 361 2.87 -6.03 -35.78
C ALA A 361 3.04 -7.54 -35.51
N ARG A 362 4.24 -7.98 -35.15
CA ARG A 362 4.50 -9.37 -34.75
C ARG A 362 3.66 -9.77 -33.53
N LEU A 363 3.56 -8.93 -32.51
CA LEU A 363 2.79 -9.23 -31.31
C LEU A 363 1.28 -9.31 -31.59
N ARG A 364 0.74 -8.49 -32.50
CA ARG A 364 -0.65 -8.63 -32.98
C ARG A 364 -0.88 -9.98 -33.67
N GLN A 365 0.06 -10.39 -34.53
CA GLN A 365 0.00 -11.69 -35.22
C GLN A 365 0.10 -12.85 -34.23
N VAL A 366 0.91 -12.72 -33.19
CA VAL A 366 1.04 -13.72 -32.12
C VAL A 366 -0.25 -13.79 -31.31
N ALA A 367 -0.89 -12.65 -31.00
CA ALA A 367 -2.16 -12.61 -30.31
C ALA A 367 -3.29 -13.28 -31.12
N SER A 368 -3.35 -13.05 -32.43
CA SER A 368 -4.33 -13.71 -33.30
C SER A 368 -4.04 -15.21 -33.45
N ALA A 369 -2.79 -15.61 -33.58
CA ALA A 369 -2.39 -17.02 -33.62
C ALA A 369 -2.74 -17.75 -32.30
N PHE A 370 -2.50 -17.11 -31.15
CA PHE A 370 -2.88 -17.65 -29.84
C PHE A 370 -4.39 -17.85 -29.71
N ALA A 371 -5.20 -16.89 -30.18
CA ALA A 371 -6.65 -16.98 -30.15
C ALA A 371 -7.20 -18.16 -30.99
N GLY A 372 -6.45 -18.61 -32.00
CA GLY A 372 -6.79 -19.77 -32.82
C GLY A 372 -6.37 -21.14 -32.27
N LEU A 373 -5.63 -21.18 -31.14
CA LEU A 373 -5.20 -22.45 -30.54
C LEU A 373 -6.37 -23.19 -29.86
N PRO A 374 -6.29 -24.52 -29.70
CA PRO A 374 -7.20 -25.26 -28.83
C PRO A 374 -7.22 -24.69 -27.41
N VAL A 375 -8.39 -24.62 -26.79
CA VAL A 375 -8.60 -24.02 -25.47
C VAL A 375 -7.69 -24.65 -24.40
N GLU A 376 -7.49 -25.97 -24.43
CA GLU A 376 -6.56 -26.67 -23.52
C GLU A 376 -5.11 -26.18 -23.66
N GLN A 377 -4.65 -25.94 -24.89
CA GLN A 377 -3.30 -25.43 -25.14
C GLN A 377 -3.19 -23.96 -24.69
N GLN A 378 -4.22 -23.16 -24.90
CA GLN A 378 -4.28 -21.79 -24.37
C GLN A 378 -4.17 -21.78 -22.84
N HIS A 379 -4.94 -22.63 -22.15
CA HIS A 379 -4.88 -22.76 -20.69
C HIS A 379 -3.51 -23.22 -20.21
N THR A 380 -2.90 -24.19 -20.89
CA THR A 380 -1.56 -24.71 -20.55
C THR A 380 -0.52 -23.59 -20.63
N LEU A 381 -0.49 -22.82 -21.72
CA LEU A 381 0.45 -21.71 -21.90
C LEU A 381 0.21 -20.59 -20.89
N ARG A 382 -1.05 -20.26 -20.59
CA ARG A 382 -1.40 -19.26 -19.57
C ARG A 382 -0.98 -19.71 -18.17
N ALA A 383 -1.15 -20.98 -17.84
CA ALA A 383 -0.70 -21.54 -16.57
C ALA A 383 0.83 -21.53 -16.44
N GLN A 384 1.56 -21.89 -17.51
CA GLN A 384 3.01 -21.79 -17.56
C GLN A 384 3.48 -20.34 -17.34
N PHE A 385 2.86 -19.36 -17.99
CA PHE A 385 3.19 -17.95 -17.79
C PHE A 385 2.85 -17.48 -16.37
N ALA A 386 1.71 -17.89 -15.80
CA ALA A 386 1.34 -17.56 -14.43
C ALA A 386 2.29 -18.18 -13.38
N ALA A 387 2.98 -19.27 -13.72
CA ALA A 387 4.00 -19.89 -12.89
C ALA A 387 5.30 -19.07 -12.79
N LEU A 388 5.58 -18.18 -13.75
CA LEU A 388 6.76 -17.30 -13.75
C LEU A 388 6.73 -16.31 -12.58
N ASP A 389 7.90 -15.93 -12.06
CA ASP A 389 7.98 -14.92 -11.01
C ASP A 389 7.45 -13.55 -11.48
N ALA A 390 6.98 -12.71 -10.54
CA ALA A 390 6.46 -11.39 -10.88
C ALA A 390 7.51 -10.51 -11.57
N LEU A 391 8.78 -10.61 -11.17
CA LEU A 391 9.88 -9.88 -11.79
C LEU A 391 10.14 -10.37 -13.22
N GLU A 392 10.06 -11.68 -13.45
CA GLU A 392 10.21 -12.28 -14.79
C GLU A 392 9.08 -11.83 -15.71
N ARG A 393 7.82 -11.92 -15.27
CA ARG A 393 6.66 -11.43 -16.03
C ARG A 393 6.79 -9.96 -16.39
N HIS A 394 7.22 -9.13 -15.45
CA HIS A 394 7.42 -7.71 -15.68
C HIS A 394 8.53 -7.42 -16.71
N GLY A 395 9.59 -8.23 -16.76
CA GLY A 395 10.65 -8.12 -17.76
C GLY A 395 10.16 -8.26 -19.20
N TRP A 396 9.11 -9.05 -19.43
CA TRP A 396 8.53 -9.27 -20.76
C TRP A 396 7.79 -8.04 -21.32
N LEU A 397 7.50 -7.02 -20.51
CA LEU A 397 6.99 -5.73 -21.01
C LEU A 397 7.98 -5.02 -21.95
N LEU A 398 9.26 -5.38 -21.90
CA LEU A 398 10.28 -4.84 -22.80
C LEU A 398 10.19 -5.41 -24.23
N GLY A 399 9.30 -6.37 -24.48
CA GLY A 399 9.15 -7.07 -25.74
C GLY A 399 9.86 -8.43 -25.76
N PRO A 400 9.70 -9.21 -26.85
CA PRO A 400 10.14 -10.61 -26.90
C PRO A 400 11.67 -10.77 -26.84
N GLU A 401 12.43 -9.90 -27.51
CA GLU A 401 13.90 -10.01 -27.52
C GLU A 401 14.50 -9.54 -26.20
N LEU A 402 14.29 -8.27 -25.84
CA LEU A 402 14.83 -7.70 -24.61
C LEU A 402 14.29 -8.39 -23.35
N GLY A 403 13.06 -8.89 -23.36
CA GLY A 403 12.50 -9.68 -22.25
C GLY A 403 13.29 -10.97 -22.01
N SER A 404 13.70 -11.67 -23.07
CA SER A 404 14.50 -12.89 -22.96
C SER A 404 15.93 -12.66 -22.46
N GLU A 405 16.47 -11.46 -22.74
CA GLU A 405 17.81 -11.01 -22.35
C GLU A 405 17.81 -10.27 -21.00
N TYR A 406 16.63 -9.82 -20.54
CA TYR A 406 16.48 -8.92 -19.39
C TYR A 406 17.14 -9.45 -18.13
N TRP A 407 17.06 -10.75 -17.87
CA TRP A 407 17.69 -11.36 -16.70
C TRP A 407 19.21 -11.12 -16.66
N ALA A 408 19.89 -11.26 -17.80
CA ALA A 408 21.33 -11.08 -17.88
C ALA A 408 21.72 -9.58 -17.78
N LEU A 409 20.81 -8.69 -18.17
CA LEU A 409 20.97 -7.23 -18.12
C LEU A 409 20.48 -6.62 -16.80
N GLN A 410 19.68 -7.35 -15.99
CA GLN A 410 19.08 -6.89 -14.73
C GLN A 410 20.08 -6.25 -13.75
N PRO A 411 21.33 -6.77 -13.61
CA PRO A 411 22.31 -6.15 -12.72
C PRO A 411 22.65 -4.69 -13.07
N LEU A 412 22.50 -4.28 -14.35
CA LEU A 412 22.68 -2.88 -14.78
C LEU A 412 21.55 -1.97 -14.33
N PHE A 413 20.38 -2.50 -13.97
CA PHE A 413 19.22 -1.70 -13.60
C PHE A 413 19.08 -1.48 -12.10
N GLY A 414 20.02 -1.99 -11.28
CA GLY A 414 20.07 -1.72 -9.84
C GLY A 414 20.41 -0.26 -9.52
N TYR A 415 19.55 0.39 -8.71
CA TYR A 415 19.71 1.76 -8.20
C TYR A 415 20.05 2.80 -9.28
N VAL A 416 19.23 2.85 -10.35
CA VAL A 416 19.38 3.81 -11.47
C VAL A 416 18.30 4.90 -11.36
N PRO A 417 18.65 6.20 -11.42
CA PRO A 417 17.66 7.27 -11.52
C PRO A 417 16.77 7.14 -12.76
N ASP A 418 15.50 7.53 -12.68
CA ASP A 418 14.50 7.30 -13.74
C ASP A 418 14.92 7.84 -15.12
N ALA A 419 15.52 9.03 -15.17
CA ALA A 419 16.01 9.62 -16.41
C ALA A 419 17.13 8.78 -17.06
N GLN A 420 18.05 8.25 -16.25
CA GLN A 420 19.13 7.39 -16.74
C GLN A 420 18.58 6.01 -17.14
N ARG A 421 17.56 5.51 -16.44
CA ARG A 421 16.88 4.25 -16.78
C ARG A 421 16.21 4.33 -18.14
N ALA A 422 15.50 5.42 -18.43
CA ALA A 422 14.86 5.66 -19.73
C ALA A 422 15.91 5.72 -20.86
N ALA A 423 17.01 6.44 -20.66
CA ALA A 423 18.10 6.54 -21.64
C ALA A 423 18.75 5.16 -21.91
N LEU A 424 18.98 4.36 -20.87
CA LEU A 424 19.55 3.02 -21.01
C LEU A 424 18.60 2.06 -21.74
N LEU A 425 17.30 2.09 -21.44
CA LEU A 425 16.30 1.28 -22.16
C LEU A 425 16.19 1.70 -23.64
N GLY A 426 16.20 3.01 -23.91
CA GLY A 426 16.25 3.52 -25.28
C GLY A 426 17.47 3.01 -26.04
N LEU A 427 18.65 3.06 -25.40
CA LEU A 427 19.88 2.52 -25.98
C LEU A 427 19.78 1.01 -26.25
N LEU A 428 19.32 0.21 -25.27
CA LEU A 428 19.19 -1.25 -25.43
C LEU A 428 18.32 -1.64 -26.62
N ARG A 429 17.25 -0.90 -26.91
CA ARG A 429 16.39 -1.14 -28.09
C ARG A 429 17.11 -0.92 -29.40
N THR A 430 18.03 0.04 -29.46
CA THR A 430 18.83 0.33 -30.66
C THR A 430 20.03 -0.59 -30.84
N LEU A 431 20.43 -1.33 -29.79
CA LEU A 431 21.60 -2.19 -29.84
C LEU A 431 21.31 -3.50 -30.59
N PRO A 432 22.17 -3.89 -31.55
CA PRO A 432 22.12 -5.21 -32.16
C PRO A 432 22.31 -6.34 -31.13
N ALA A 433 21.72 -7.52 -31.39
CA ALA A 433 21.75 -8.66 -30.48
C ALA A 433 23.18 -9.04 -30.01
N GLU A 434 24.16 -9.07 -30.91
CA GLU A 434 25.57 -9.34 -30.58
C GLU A 434 26.13 -8.34 -29.54
N GLN A 435 25.75 -7.06 -29.64
CA GLN A 435 26.20 -6.04 -28.69
C GLN A 435 25.49 -6.16 -27.35
N ARG A 436 24.22 -6.57 -27.33
CA ARG A 436 23.49 -6.83 -26.10
C ARG A 436 24.05 -8.04 -25.36
N GLU A 437 24.50 -9.07 -26.07
CA GLU A 437 25.17 -10.23 -25.50
C GLU A 437 26.50 -9.85 -24.83
N HIS A 438 27.35 -9.08 -25.50
CA HIS A 438 28.57 -8.53 -24.89
C HIS A 438 28.27 -7.69 -23.65
N LEU A 439 27.21 -6.88 -23.68
CA LEU A 439 26.80 -6.06 -22.54
C LEU A 439 26.26 -6.92 -21.38
N ALA A 440 25.55 -8.00 -21.67
CA ALA A 440 25.07 -8.97 -20.69
C ALA A 440 26.24 -9.66 -19.96
N LEU A 441 27.28 -10.05 -20.70
CA LEU A 441 28.51 -10.60 -20.11
C LEU A 441 29.21 -9.57 -19.19
N LEU A 442 29.33 -8.33 -19.66
CA LEU A 442 29.91 -7.23 -18.87
C LEU A 442 29.11 -6.92 -17.61
N SER A 443 27.78 -6.91 -17.71
CA SER A 443 26.84 -6.70 -16.59
C SER A 443 27.10 -7.69 -15.44
N GLN A 444 27.29 -8.97 -15.78
CA GLN A 444 27.52 -10.04 -14.80
C GLN A 444 28.92 -9.97 -14.18
N ARG A 445 29.94 -9.62 -14.98
CA ARG A 445 31.33 -9.53 -14.51
C ARG A 445 31.63 -8.25 -13.72
N THR A 446 30.85 -7.20 -13.91
CA THR A 446 31.08 -5.90 -13.25
C THR A 446 30.53 -5.90 -11.83
N PRO A 447 31.38 -5.70 -10.80
CA PRO A 447 30.94 -5.67 -9.41
C PRO A 447 30.02 -4.46 -9.15
N PRO A 448 29.11 -4.54 -8.15
CA PRO A 448 28.05 -3.54 -7.95
C PRO A 448 28.52 -2.08 -7.89
N GLN A 449 29.67 -1.82 -7.26
CA GLN A 449 30.25 -0.48 -7.12
C GLN A 449 30.67 0.14 -8.46
N ASP A 450 31.05 -0.66 -9.45
CA ASP A 450 31.59 -0.18 -10.74
C ASP A 450 30.50 -0.05 -11.81
N ARG A 451 29.30 -0.58 -11.55
CA ARG A 451 28.18 -0.56 -12.52
C ARG A 451 27.73 0.85 -12.86
N ALA A 452 27.77 1.77 -11.90
CA ALA A 452 27.44 3.17 -12.17
C ALA A 452 28.41 3.82 -13.17
N THR A 453 29.70 3.46 -13.11
CA THR A 453 30.71 3.91 -14.06
C THR A 453 30.54 3.25 -15.41
N LEU A 454 30.31 1.93 -15.46
CA LEU A 454 30.02 1.21 -16.70
C LEU A 454 28.84 1.82 -17.46
N ARG A 455 27.74 2.16 -16.75
CA ARG A 455 26.57 2.81 -17.35
C ARG A 455 26.90 4.18 -17.94
N ARG A 456 27.64 5.02 -17.21
CA ARG A 456 28.04 6.35 -17.69
C ARG A 456 28.93 6.25 -18.92
N GLU A 457 29.90 5.35 -18.91
CA GLU A 457 30.80 5.15 -20.06
C GLU A 457 30.06 4.61 -21.28
N LEU A 458 29.13 3.67 -21.09
CA LEU A 458 28.29 3.13 -22.16
C LEU A 458 27.42 4.22 -22.81
N LEU A 459 26.76 5.05 -22.00
CA LEU A 459 25.93 6.17 -22.47
C LEU A 459 26.75 7.28 -23.12
N ALA A 460 28.02 7.43 -22.77
CA ALA A 460 28.93 8.39 -23.39
C ALA A 460 29.50 7.92 -24.75
N GLN A 461 29.42 6.63 -25.08
CA GLN A 461 29.88 6.14 -26.38
C GLN A 461 28.97 6.61 -27.52
N GLY A 462 29.57 7.11 -28.60
CA GLY A 462 28.86 7.35 -29.87
C GLY A 462 28.41 6.04 -30.52
N ALA A 463 27.43 6.11 -31.44
CA ALA A 463 26.91 4.92 -32.12
C ALA A 463 28.00 4.12 -32.86
N ASP A 464 28.94 4.83 -33.50
CA ASP A 464 29.98 4.23 -34.34
C ASP A 464 31.09 3.55 -33.52
N THR A 465 31.40 4.05 -32.32
CA THR A 465 32.50 3.53 -31.47
C THR A 465 32.04 2.45 -30.49
N ARG A 466 30.74 2.39 -30.19
CA ARG A 466 30.17 1.53 -29.14
C ARG A 466 30.41 0.05 -29.38
N ALA A 467 30.26 -0.42 -30.61
CA ALA A 467 30.45 -1.83 -30.95
C ALA A 467 31.88 -2.30 -30.64
N ALA A 468 32.88 -1.51 -31.06
CA ALA A 468 34.28 -1.79 -30.79
C ALA A 468 34.59 -1.73 -29.28
N TRP A 469 34.05 -0.73 -28.59
CA TRP A 469 34.22 -0.56 -27.15
C TRP A 469 33.65 -1.74 -26.35
N LEU A 470 32.44 -2.21 -26.67
CA LEU A 470 31.81 -3.36 -26.02
C LEU A 470 32.63 -4.64 -26.22
N ARG A 471 33.06 -4.92 -27.45
CA ARG A 471 33.92 -6.09 -27.75
C ARG A 471 35.24 -6.04 -26.99
N GLN A 472 35.93 -4.90 -27.01
CA GLN A 472 37.22 -4.75 -26.32
C GLN A 472 37.09 -4.94 -24.81
N ARG A 473 35.98 -4.51 -24.22
CA ARG A 473 35.77 -4.60 -22.77
C ARG A 473 35.29 -6.00 -22.37
N ALA A 474 34.47 -6.65 -23.18
CA ALA A 474 34.00 -8.01 -22.92
C ALA A 474 35.13 -9.06 -23.03
N ALA A 475 36.16 -8.79 -23.86
CA ALA A 475 37.32 -9.65 -24.04
C ALA A 475 38.39 -9.56 -22.92
N ARG A 476 38.35 -8.49 -22.11
CA ARG A 476 39.13 -8.39 -20.87
C ARG A 476 38.40 -9.14 -19.77
#